data_AF-A0A7Y3WUN8-F1
#
_entry.id   AF-A0A7Y3WUN8-F1
#
_cell.length_a   1.000
_cell.length_b   1.000
_cell.length_c   1.000
_cell.angle_alpha   90.00
_cell.angle_beta   90.00
_cell.angle_gamma   90.00
#
_symmetry.space_group_name_H-M   'P 1'
#
loop_
_entity.id
_entity.type
_entity.pdbx_description
1 polymer ?
#
loop_
_entity_poly.entity_id
_entity_poly.type
_entity_poly.pdbx_seq_one_letter_code
_entity_poly.pdbx_strand_id
1 'polypeptide(L)'
;MKKKIYNKKKFWSGIIFLLLALLSIPSTIKQFDNLSALRNTKSIIVDVFCILFGVTAVWRSLSNKCTKEDDQNDDERVNLVNMKSKASAFNITLFICATVLILSMIAWGATKNEVFLGIICCFGITTSIMFISEISSYFYHDKRN
;
A
#
# COMPACT_ATOMS: atom_id res chain seq x y z
N MET A 1 -3.38 24.18 -25.17
CA MET A 1 -2.36 23.97 -24.11
C MET A 1 -1.45 22.80 -24.51
N LYS A 2 -0.17 23.03 -24.86
CA LYS A 2 0.78 21.93 -25.08
C LYS A 2 1.14 21.32 -23.72
N LYS A 3 0.62 20.13 -23.39
CA LYS A 3 0.98 19.39 -22.17
C LYS A 3 2.44 18.94 -22.30
N LYS A 4 3.34 19.58 -21.55
CA LYS A 4 4.74 19.14 -21.42
C LYS A 4 4.78 17.97 -20.44
N ILE A 5 5.50 16.91 -20.78
CA ILE A 5 5.78 15.81 -19.85
C ILE A 5 7.01 16.22 -19.05
N TYR A 6 6.83 16.45 -17.75
CA TYR A 6 7.91 16.95 -16.89
C TYR A 6 8.75 15.81 -16.32
N ASN A 7 8.13 14.67 -15.96
CA ASN A 7 8.84 13.49 -15.50
C ASN A 7 8.58 12.26 -16.39
N LYS A 8 9.48 12.01 -17.35
CA LYS A 8 9.33 10.91 -18.33
C LYS A 8 9.34 9.52 -17.68
N LYS A 9 10.13 9.28 -16.63
CA LYS A 9 10.19 7.97 -15.95
C LYS A 9 8.86 7.62 -15.27
N LYS A 10 8.31 8.54 -14.47
CA LYS A 10 7.02 8.33 -13.78
C LYS A 10 5.85 8.23 -14.76
N PHE A 11 5.91 8.96 -15.88
CA PHE A 11 4.92 8.86 -16.94
C PHE A 11 4.89 7.46 -17.58
N TRP A 12 6.05 6.92 -17.94
CA TRP A 12 6.15 5.56 -18.49
C TRP A 12 5.72 4.48 -17.50
N SER A 13 6.08 4.62 -16.22
CA SER A 13 5.61 3.71 -15.16
C SER A 13 4.08 3.72 -15.06
N GLY A 14 3.45 4.89 -15.07
CA GLY A 14 1.99 5.00 -15.07
C GLY A 14 1.32 4.38 -16.29
N ILE A 15 1.91 4.54 -17.48
CA ILE A 15 1.43 3.91 -18.72
C ILE A 15 1.51 2.37 -18.62
N ILE A 16 2.60 1.83 -18.09
CA ILE A 16 2.75 0.37 -17.91
C ILE A 16 1.67 -0.18 -16.99
N PHE A 17 1.38 0.50 -15.88
CA PHE A 17 0.30 0.09 -14.97
C PHE A 17 -1.09 0.15 -15.61
N LEU A 18 -1.36 1.17 -16.44
CA LEU A 18 -2.61 1.26 -17.21
C LEU A 18 -2.70 0.18 -18.28
N LEU A 19 -1.60 -0.16 -18.95
CA LEU A 19 -1.56 -1.23 -19.93
C LEU A 19 -1.81 -2.60 -19.28
N LEU A 20 -1.22 -2.83 -18.10
CA LEU A 20 -1.47 -4.03 -17.30
C LEU A 20 -2.95 -4.17 -16.96
N ALA A 21 -3.57 -3.09 -16.46
CA ALA A 21 -5.00 -3.07 -16.15
C ALA A 21 -5.85 -3.37 -17.40
N LEU A 22 -5.49 -2.80 -18.55
CA LEU A 22 -6.21 -3.01 -19.80
C LEU A 22 -6.18 -4.47 -20.27
N LEU A 23 -5.09 -5.19 -19.98
CA LEU A 23 -4.94 -6.62 -20.30
C LEU A 23 -5.63 -7.52 -19.28
N SER A 24 -5.63 -7.14 -18.01
CA SER A 24 -6.22 -7.94 -16.92
C SER A 24 -7.75 -7.85 -16.89
N ILE A 25 -8.35 -6.67 -17.11
CA ILE A 25 -9.81 -6.47 -17.04
C ILE A 25 -10.61 -7.42 -17.94
N PRO A 26 -10.28 -7.62 -19.24
CA PRO A 26 -11.00 -8.56 -20.09
C PRO A 26 -10.90 -10.01 -19.61
N SER A 27 -9.77 -10.38 -19.00
CA SER A 27 -9.58 -11.72 -18.43
C SER A 27 -10.40 -11.92 -17.15
N THR A 28 -10.52 -10.87 -16.33
CA THR A 28 -11.40 -10.83 -15.15
C THR A 28 -12.88 -10.96 -15.55
N ILE A 29 -13.31 -10.27 -16.63
CA ILE A 29 -14.69 -10.33 -17.14
C ILE A 29 -15.03 -11.73 -17.69
N LYS A 30 -14.13 -12.35 -18.46
CA LYS A 30 -14.36 -13.70 -19.02
C LYS A 30 -14.39 -14.80 -17.96
N GLN A 31 -13.67 -14.64 -16.86
CA GLN A 31 -13.65 -15.62 -15.75
C GLN A 31 -14.76 -15.43 -14.73
N PHE A 32 -15.52 -14.32 -14.81
CA PHE A 32 -16.61 -14.02 -13.89
C PHE A 32 -17.70 -15.11 -13.88
N ASP A 33 -17.81 -15.87 -14.98
CA ASP A 33 -18.85 -16.89 -15.20
C ASP A 33 -18.48 -18.30 -14.70
N ASN A 34 -17.20 -18.59 -14.37
CA ASN A 34 -16.73 -19.97 -14.25
C ASN A 34 -15.87 -20.32 -13.01
N LEU A 35 -15.50 -19.38 -12.11
CA LEU A 35 -14.69 -19.75 -10.93
C LEU A 35 -14.97 -18.98 -9.64
N SER A 36 -14.78 -19.69 -8.53
CA SER A 36 -14.86 -19.32 -7.11
C SER A 36 -14.71 -17.83 -6.80
N ALA A 37 -15.69 -17.30 -6.05
CA ALA A 37 -15.81 -15.88 -5.66
C ALA A 37 -14.52 -15.27 -5.10
N LEU A 38 -13.68 -16.07 -4.42
CA LEU A 38 -12.43 -15.63 -3.81
C LEU A 38 -11.34 -15.24 -4.83
N ARG A 39 -11.27 -15.89 -6.00
CA ARG A 39 -10.32 -15.54 -7.06
C ARG A 39 -10.74 -14.26 -7.79
N ASN A 40 -12.04 -14.09 -8.01
CA ASN A 40 -12.59 -12.91 -8.67
C ASN A 40 -12.40 -11.65 -7.82
N THR A 41 -12.60 -11.72 -6.50
CA THR A 41 -12.36 -10.59 -5.59
C THR A 41 -10.89 -10.14 -5.61
N LYS A 42 -9.93 -11.08 -5.64
CA LYS A 42 -8.49 -10.74 -5.72
C LYS A 42 -8.15 -10.02 -7.03
N SER A 43 -8.65 -10.52 -8.16
CA SER A 43 -8.40 -9.90 -9.47
C SER A 43 -8.99 -8.50 -9.57
N ILE A 44 -10.21 -8.29 -9.06
CA ILE A 44 -10.86 -6.97 -9.04
C ILE A 44 -10.05 -5.98 -8.19
N ILE A 45 -9.56 -6.39 -7.03
CA ILE A 45 -8.73 -5.52 -6.17
C ILE A 45 -7.46 -5.11 -6.92
N VAL A 46 -6.77 -6.05 -7.57
CA VAL A 46 -5.54 -5.76 -8.34
C VAL A 46 -5.83 -4.79 -9.49
N ASP A 47 -6.92 -5.00 -10.24
CA ASP A 47 -7.33 -4.13 -11.34
C ASP A 47 -7.59 -2.69 -10.86
N VAL A 48 -8.30 -2.53 -9.74
CA VAL A 48 -8.56 -1.23 -9.11
C VAL A 48 -7.25 -0.54 -8.70
N PHE A 49 -6.33 -1.27 -8.06
CA PHE A 49 -5.03 -0.74 -7.68
C PHE A 49 -4.20 -0.29 -8.89
N CYS A 50 -4.16 -1.09 -9.96
CA CYS A 50 -3.43 -0.75 -11.19
C CYS A 50 -3.97 0.51 -11.86
N ILE A 51 -5.29 0.69 -11.91
CA ILE A 51 -5.91 1.92 -12.46
C ILE A 51 -5.57 3.12 -11.58
N LEU A 52 -5.76 3.02 -10.26
CA LEU A 52 -5.52 4.13 -9.33
C LEU A 52 -4.07 4.62 -9.38
N PHE A 53 -3.11 3.69 -9.31
CA PHE A 53 -1.68 4.02 -9.42
C PHE A 53 -1.32 4.53 -10.81
N GLY A 54 -1.82 3.90 -11.86
CA GLY A 54 -1.56 4.29 -13.25
C GLY A 54 -2.02 5.71 -13.57
N VAL A 55 -3.28 6.04 -13.26
CA VAL A 55 -3.86 7.37 -13.47
C VAL A 55 -3.12 8.42 -12.63
N THR A 56 -2.85 8.12 -11.36
CA THR A 56 -2.15 9.06 -10.46
C THR A 56 -0.73 9.35 -10.94
N ALA A 57 0.02 8.33 -11.39
CA ALA A 57 1.38 8.49 -11.91
C ALA A 57 1.42 9.31 -13.22
N VAL A 58 0.47 9.07 -14.13
CA VAL A 58 0.33 9.86 -15.36
C VAL A 58 -0.06 11.31 -15.06
N TRP A 59 -1.01 11.53 -14.15
CA TRP A 59 -1.44 12.88 -13.76
C TRP A 59 -0.30 13.67 -13.10
N ARG A 60 0.42 13.04 -12.16
CA ARG A 60 1.51 13.67 -11.41
C ARG A 60 2.71 14.00 -12.30
N SER A 61 3.02 13.15 -13.29
CA SER A 61 4.14 13.38 -14.24
C SER A 61 3.87 14.46 -15.29
N LEU A 62 2.60 14.82 -15.50
CA LEU A 62 2.18 15.95 -16.34
C LEU A 62 2.12 17.28 -15.57
N SER A 63 2.21 17.26 -14.24
CA SER A 63 2.18 18.46 -13.40
C SER A 63 3.59 18.99 -13.11
N ASN A 64 3.85 20.25 -13.52
CA ASN A 64 5.10 20.94 -13.24
C ASN A 64 5.32 21.18 -11.74
N LYS A 65 4.24 21.49 -11.00
CA LYS A 65 4.30 21.68 -9.53
C LYS A 65 4.74 20.41 -8.82
N CYS A 66 4.15 19.26 -9.18
CA CYS A 66 4.50 17.99 -8.56
C CYS A 66 5.91 17.50 -8.94
N THR A 67 6.40 17.86 -10.13
CA THR A 67 7.78 17.54 -10.53
C THR A 67 8.79 18.42 -9.79
N LYS A 68 8.47 19.69 -9.54
CA LYS A 68 9.29 20.57 -8.68
C LYS A 68 9.26 20.17 -7.22
N GLU A 69 8.12 19.70 -6.69
CA GLU A 69 8.05 19.09 -5.35
C GLU A 69 8.88 17.81 -5.25
N ASP A 70 8.94 17.01 -6.31
CA ASP A 70 9.80 15.83 -6.37
C ASP A 70 11.30 16.22 -6.35
N ASP A 71 11.71 17.31 -7.01
CA ASP A 71 13.10 17.84 -6.99
C ASP A 71 13.43 18.59 -5.68
N GLN A 72 12.46 19.29 -5.05
CA GLN A 72 12.65 19.97 -3.76
C GLN A 72 12.69 19.01 -2.56
N ASN A 73 12.38 17.72 -2.75
CA ASN A 73 12.48 16.70 -1.70
C ASN A 73 13.93 16.31 -1.36
N ASP A 74 14.94 16.82 -2.09
CA ASP A 74 16.36 16.63 -1.76
C ASP A 74 16.84 17.53 -0.61
N ASP A 75 16.02 18.49 -0.15
CA ASP A 75 16.34 19.25 1.06
C ASP A 75 16.31 18.34 2.29
N GLU A 76 17.43 18.28 3.03
CA GLU A 76 17.62 17.41 4.20
C GLU A 76 16.48 17.52 5.22
N ARG A 77 15.92 18.73 5.41
CA ARG A 77 14.79 18.95 6.34
C ARG A 77 13.50 18.30 5.87
N VAL A 78 13.21 18.31 4.57
CA VAL A 78 12.02 17.67 4.01
C VAL A 78 12.16 16.15 4.13
N ASN A 79 13.35 15.62 3.85
CA ASN A 79 13.62 14.20 4.04
C ASN A 79 13.50 13.77 5.52
N LEU A 80 14.02 14.55 6.47
CA LEU A 80 13.86 14.31 7.90
C LEU A 80 12.39 14.28 8.34
N VAL A 81 11.59 15.27 7.90
CA VAL A 81 10.15 15.32 8.19
C VAL A 81 9.44 14.11 7.59
N ASN A 82 9.77 13.71 6.36
CA ASN A 82 9.19 12.55 5.69
C ASN A 82 9.53 11.24 6.43
N MET A 83 10.78 11.05 6.84
CA MET A 83 11.21 9.88 7.61
C MET A 83 10.51 9.82 8.97
N LYS A 84 10.41 10.94 9.68
CA LYS A 84 9.69 11.02 10.97
C LYS A 84 8.18 10.78 10.80
N SER A 85 7.58 11.30 9.73
CA SER A 85 6.17 11.09 9.40
C SER A 85 5.90 9.62 9.09
N LYS A 86 6.74 8.96 8.28
CA LYS A 86 6.61 7.53 7.98
C LYS A 86 6.77 6.66 9.23
N ALA A 87 7.75 6.95 10.08
CA ALA A 87 7.93 6.25 11.34
C ALA A 87 6.72 6.43 12.27
N SER A 88 6.19 7.66 12.37
CA SER A 88 4.99 7.93 13.16
C SER A 88 3.76 7.21 12.61
N ALA A 89 3.55 7.23 11.29
CA ALA A 89 2.44 6.52 10.64
C ALA A 89 2.53 5.01 10.85
N PHE A 90 3.74 4.44 10.79
CA PHE A 90 3.98 3.03 11.09
C PHE A 90 3.60 2.68 12.53
N ASN A 91 4.06 3.46 13.51
CA ASN A 91 3.74 3.25 14.92
C ASN A 91 2.24 3.38 15.20
N ILE A 92 1.57 4.36 14.59
CA ILE A 92 0.10 4.52 14.69
C ILE A 92 -0.60 3.29 14.10
N THR A 93 -0.16 2.81 12.95
CA THR A 93 -0.75 1.64 12.29
C THR A 93 -0.55 0.38 13.14
N LEU A 94 0.65 0.18 13.69
CA LEU A 94 0.95 -0.93 14.60
C LEU A 94 0.04 -0.89 15.83
N PHE A 95 -0.15 0.28 16.43
CA PHE A 95 -1.04 0.46 17.58
C PHE A 95 -2.50 0.14 17.24
N ILE A 96 -2.99 0.59 16.09
CA ILE A 96 -4.34 0.26 15.61
C ILE A 96 -4.49 -1.25 15.39
N CYS A 97 -3.55 -1.89 14.68
CA CYS A 97 -3.56 -3.33 14.44
C CYS A 97 -3.54 -4.12 15.75
N ALA A 98 -2.69 -3.73 16.71
CA ALA A 98 -2.61 -4.35 18.03
C ALA A 98 -3.92 -4.16 18.83
N THR A 99 -4.54 -2.99 18.74
CA THR A 99 -5.82 -2.72 19.41
C THR A 99 -6.95 -3.59 18.84
N VAL A 100 -7.03 -3.71 17.52
CA VAL A 100 -8.01 -4.58 16.84
C VAL A 100 -7.79 -6.05 17.21
N LEU A 101 -6.53 -6.49 17.29
CA LEU A 101 -6.19 -7.84 17.73
C LEU A 101 -6.69 -8.11 19.16
N ILE A 102 -6.41 -7.22 20.10
CA ILE A 102 -6.82 -7.34 21.50
C ILE A 102 -8.35 -7.36 21.62
N LEU A 103 -9.05 -6.44 20.95
CA LEU A 103 -10.51 -6.42 20.93
C LEU A 103 -11.11 -7.71 20.37
N SER A 104 -10.49 -8.26 19.31
CA SER A 104 -10.92 -9.52 18.70
C SER A 104 -10.71 -10.72 19.64
N MET A 105 -9.63 -10.74 20.43
CA MET A 105 -9.40 -11.76 21.46
C MET A 105 -10.45 -11.68 22.58
N ILE A 106 -10.81 -10.48 23.03
CA ILE A 106 -11.86 -10.29 24.04
C ILE A 106 -13.22 -10.74 23.49
N ALA A 107 -13.55 -10.35 22.26
CA ALA A 107 -14.80 -10.74 21.60
C ALA A 107 -14.91 -12.25 21.37
N TRP A 108 -13.81 -12.91 21.00
CA TRP A 108 -13.71 -14.36 20.94
C TRP A 108 -13.95 -15.00 22.31
N GLY A 109 -13.33 -14.49 23.37
CA GLY A 109 -13.51 -14.98 24.73
C GLY A 109 -14.97 -14.93 25.21
N ALA A 110 -15.70 -13.89 24.81
CA ALA A 110 -17.12 -13.71 25.16
C ALA A 110 -18.08 -14.53 24.27
N THR A 111 -17.84 -14.59 22.96
CA THR A 111 -18.80 -15.11 21.97
C THR A 111 -18.49 -16.54 21.50
N LYS A 112 -17.21 -16.97 21.59
CA LYS A 112 -16.69 -18.23 21.02
C LYS A 112 -17.01 -18.46 19.53
N ASN A 113 -17.21 -17.40 18.76
CA ASN A 113 -17.57 -17.46 17.33
C ASN A 113 -16.34 -17.50 16.42
N GLU A 114 -16.21 -18.55 15.60
CA GLU A 114 -14.99 -18.92 14.86
C GLU A 114 -14.48 -17.83 13.92
N VAL A 115 -15.34 -16.89 13.54
CA VAL A 115 -14.97 -15.70 12.75
C VAL A 115 -13.86 -14.90 13.43
N PHE A 116 -13.90 -14.75 14.76
CA PHE A 116 -12.88 -13.99 15.48
C PHE A 116 -11.50 -14.66 15.48
N LEU A 117 -11.43 -15.99 15.40
CA LEU A 117 -10.16 -16.70 15.26
C LEU A 117 -9.46 -16.37 13.94
N GLY A 118 -10.22 -16.26 12.85
CA GLY A 118 -9.69 -15.83 11.55
C GLY A 118 -9.09 -14.42 11.62
N ILE A 119 -9.80 -13.49 12.26
CA ILE A 119 -9.34 -12.11 12.45
C ILE A 119 -8.08 -12.06 13.32
N ILE A 120 -8.05 -12.78 14.44
CA ILE A 120 -6.89 -12.88 15.34
C ILE A 120 -5.68 -13.42 14.58
N CYS A 121 -5.85 -14.46 13.75
CA CYS A 121 -4.76 -15.03 12.96
C CYS A 121 -4.19 -14.01 11.96
N CYS A 122 -5.05 -13.34 11.18
CA CYS A 122 -4.62 -12.35 10.19
C CYS A 122 -3.92 -11.14 10.82
N PHE A 123 -4.52 -10.55 11.85
CA PHE A 123 -3.94 -9.39 12.53
C PHE A 123 -2.72 -9.78 13.37
N GLY A 124 -2.68 -11.01 13.90
CA GLY A 124 -1.55 -11.55 14.65
C GLY A 124 -0.31 -11.62 13.77
N ILE A 125 -0.41 -12.30 12.63
CA ILE A 125 0.69 -12.38 11.65
C ILE A 125 1.12 -10.98 11.20
N THR A 126 0.16 -10.10 10.87
CA THR A 126 0.44 -8.73 10.42
C THR A 126 1.24 -7.95 11.47
N THR A 127 0.79 -7.98 12.72
CA THR A 127 1.44 -7.26 13.83
C THR A 127 2.82 -7.84 14.14
N SER A 128 2.99 -9.17 14.06
CA SER A 128 4.30 -9.82 14.22
C SER A 128 5.30 -9.37 13.15
N ILE A 129 4.89 -9.31 11.88
CA ILE A 129 5.76 -8.82 10.79
C ILE A 129 6.15 -7.35 11.04
N MET A 130 5.21 -6.51 11.48
CA MET A 130 5.51 -5.12 11.81
C MET A 130 6.56 -5.01 12.92
N PHE A 131 6.42 -5.77 14.01
CA PHE A 131 7.41 -5.79 15.10
C PHE A 131 8.80 -6.25 14.64
N ILE A 132 8.87 -7.33 13.85
CA ILE A 132 10.15 -7.84 13.32
C ILE A 132 10.79 -6.80 12.40
N SER A 133 9.99 -6.11 11.57
CA SER A 133 10.47 -5.06 10.70
C SER A 133 11.05 -3.87 11.47
N GLU A 134 10.40 -3.45 12.57
CA GLU A 134 10.87 -2.36 13.42
C GLU A 134 12.22 -2.70 14.06
N ILE A 135 12.33 -3.89 14.67
CA ILE A 135 13.55 -4.39 15.29
C ILE A 135 14.67 -4.50 14.25
N SER A 136 14.38 -5.10 13.08
CA SER A 136 15.36 -5.26 12.01
C SER A 136 15.86 -3.91 11.48
N SER A 137 14.95 -2.94 11.32
CA SER A 137 15.29 -1.58 10.91
C SER A 137 16.16 -0.87 11.96
N TYR A 138 15.83 -1.03 13.24
CA TYR A 138 16.62 -0.50 14.34
C TYR A 138 18.06 -1.03 14.29
N PHE A 139 18.25 -2.35 14.25
CA PHE A 139 19.59 -2.96 14.18
C PHE A 139 20.37 -2.57 12.92
N TYR A 140 19.71 -2.45 11.77
CA TYR A 140 20.35 -2.06 10.52
C TYR A 140 20.89 -0.63 10.57
N HIS A 141 20.14 0.29 11.15
CA HIS A 141 20.53 1.70 11.26
C HIS A 141 21.51 1.95 12.41
N ASP A 142 21.36 1.26 13.54
CA ASP A 142 22.28 1.34 14.68
C ASP A 142 23.69 0.89 14.29
N LYS A 143 23.83 -0.20 13.52
CA LYS A 143 25.12 -0.69 13.03
C LYS A 143 25.83 0.25 12.03
N ARG A 144 25.10 1.21 11.45
CA ARG A 144 25.61 2.15 10.44
C ARG A 144 25.82 3.56 10.98
N ASN A 145 25.46 3.80 12.23
CA ASN A 145 25.81 5.00 12.99
C ASN A 145 27.13 4.77 13.75
#